data_AF-A0A429PDG5-F1
#
_entry.id   AF-A0A429PDG5-F1
#
_cell.length_a   1.000
_cell.length_b   1.000
_cell.length_c   1.000
_cell.angle_alpha   90.00
_cell.angle_beta   90.00
_cell.angle_gamma   90.00
#
_symmetry.space_group_name_H-M   'P 1'
#
loop_
_entity.id
_entity.type
_entity.pdbx_description
1 polymer ?
#
loop_
_entity_poly.entity_id
_entity_poly.type
_entity_poly.pdbx_seq_one_letter_code
_entity_poly.pdbx_strand_id
1 'polypeptide(L)' 'MSETTQKPPVRCVKCAGTGVILSKAADTTTRLPRWRYRCLDCAVAWWVDEHEHWQEYPPER' A
#
# COMPACT_ATOMS: atom_id res chain seq x y z
N MET A 1 -4.97 27.37 9.04
CA MET A 1 -3.87 26.45 9.37
C MET A 1 -4.18 25.15 8.67
N SER A 2 -3.61 24.93 7.49
CA SER A 2 -3.89 23.72 6.69
C SER A 2 -3.08 22.57 7.26
N GLU A 3 -3.69 21.82 8.16
CA GLU A 3 -3.14 20.58 8.69
C GLU A 3 -3.10 19.57 7.52
N THR A 4 -1.99 19.55 6.79
CA THR A 4 -1.70 18.46 5.87
C THR A 4 -1.51 17.23 6.75
N THR A 5 -2.60 16.49 6.96
CA THR A 5 -2.54 15.14 7.52
C THR A 5 -1.66 14.33 6.58
N GLN A 6 -0.36 14.32 6.85
CA GLN A 6 0.60 13.53 6.09
C GLN A 6 0.25 12.08 6.39
N LYS A 7 -0.40 11.41 5.43
CA LYS A 7 -0.68 9.98 5.54
C LYS A 7 0.66 9.31 5.84
N PRO A 8 0.75 8.49 6.90
CA PRO A 8 2.00 7.85 7.25
C PRO A 8 2.53 7.06 6.04
N PRO A 9 3.85 7.05 5.81
CA PRO A 9 4.43 6.35 4.67
C PRO A 9 4.06 4.87 4.72
N VAL A 10 3.72 4.31 3.57
CA VAL A 10 3.41 2.88 3.44
C VAL A 10 4.65 2.08 3.86
N ARG A 11 4.45 1.10 4.75
CA ARG A 11 5.50 0.20 5.23
C ARG A 11 5.35 -1.18 4.60
N CYS A 12 6.48 -1.86 4.43
CA CYS A 12 6.47 -3.23 3.94
C CYS A 12 5.80 -4.19 4.93
N VAL A 13 4.88 -5.01 4.43
CA VAL A 13 4.18 -6.04 5.22
C VAL A 13 5.09 -7.14 5.79
N LYS A 14 6.28 -7.31 5.22
CA LYS A 14 7.23 -8.37 5.63
C LYS A 14 8.36 -7.85 6.51
N CYS A 15 9.02 -6.75 6.12
CA CYS A 15 10.20 -6.24 6.84
C CYS A 15 9.97 -4.91 7.56
N ALA A 16 8.76 -4.33 7.48
CA ALA A 16 8.42 -3.00 8.01
C ALA A 16 9.26 -1.83 7.46
N GLY A 17 10.12 -2.06 6.47
CA GLY A 17 10.89 -1.03 5.77
C GLY A 17 10.01 -0.02 5.05
N THR A 18 10.52 1.20 4.91
CA THR A 18 9.83 2.32 4.25
C THR A 18 10.19 2.46 2.77
N GLY A 19 11.14 1.66 2.27
CA GLY A 19 11.51 1.60 0.86
C GLY A 19 10.43 0.91 0.02
N VAL A 20 9.23 1.48 -0.03
CA VAL A 20 8.08 0.94 -0.75
C VAL A 20 7.75 1.86 -1.92
N ILE A 21 7.69 1.29 -3.13
CA ILE A 21 7.28 1.99 -4.33
C ILE A 21 5.89 1.52 -4.77
N LEU A 22 5.15 2.43 -5.40
CA LEU A 22 3.92 2.11 -6.10
C LEU A 22 4.24 1.83 -7.57
N SER A 23 3.79 0.68 -8.08
CA SER A 23 4.03 0.28 -9.48
C SER A 23 2.78 -0.34 -10.09
N LYS A 24 2.59 -0.17 -11.40
CA LYS A 24 1.53 -0.84 -12.15
C LYS A 24 2.04 -2.19 -12.64
N ALA A 25 1.25 -3.25 -12.44
CA ALA A 25 1.55 -4.59 -12.94
C ALA A 25 0.27 -5.25 -13.46
N ALA A 26 0.41 -6.16 -14.42
CA ALA A 26 -0.73 -6.97 -14.86
C ALA A 26 -1.11 -7.96 -13.76
N ASP A 27 -2.38 -7.96 -13.36
CA ASP A 27 -2.94 -8.98 -12.47
C ASP A 27 -3.06 -10.29 -13.24
N THR A 28 -2.54 -11.40 -12.69
CA THR A 28 -2.56 -12.70 -13.37
C THR A 28 -3.96 -13.28 -13.52
N THR A 29 -4.91 -12.85 -12.69
CA THR A 29 -6.29 -13.33 -12.66
C THR A 29 -7.14 -12.58 -13.67
N THR A 30 -7.13 -11.25 -13.63
CA THR A 30 -7.99 -10.41 -14.49
C THR A 30 -7.30 -9.99 -15.79
N ARG A 31 -5.98 -10.15 -15.89
CA ARG A 31 -5.11 -9.62 -16.97
C ARG A 31 -5.18 -8.11 -17.14
N LEU A 32 -5.76 -7.41 -16.18
CA LEU A 32 -5.86 -5.96 -16.19
C LEU A 32 -4.68 -5.34 -15.44
N PRO A 33 -4.23 -4.14 -15.85
CA PRO A 33 -3.22 -3.40 -15.10
C PRO A 33 -3.79 -2.97 -13.75
N ARG A 34 -3.22 -3.48 -12.67
CA ARG A 34 -3.57 -3.17 -11.29
C ARG A 34 -2.37 -2.55 -10.57
N TRP A 35 -2.64 -1.72 -9.57
CA TRP A 35 -1.61 -1.07 -8.77
C TRP A 35 -1.16 -2.00 -7.64
N ARG A 36 0.16 -2.15 -7.49
CA ARG A 36 0.76 -2.88 -6.37
C ARG A 36 1.85 -2.08 -5.70
N TYR A 37 1.98 -2.28 -4.40
CA TYR A 37 3.16 -1.88 -3.66
C TYR A 37 4.27 -2.90 -3.87
N ARG A 38 5.52 -2.42 -3.91
CA ARG A 38 6.72 -3.26 -3.95
C ARG A 38 7.74 -2.71 -2.97
N CYS A 39 8.19 -3.57 -2.04
CA CYS A 39 9.31 -3.25 -1.16
C CYS A 39 10.64 -3.43 -1.92
N LEU A 40 11.50 -2.43 -1.84
CA LEU A 40 12.84 -2.42 -2.41
C LEU A 40 13.84 -3.20 -1.55
N ASP A 41 13.59 -3.34 -0.25
CA ASP A 41 14.49 -4.02 0.69
C ASP A 41 14.36 -5.55 0.61
N CYS A 42 13.13 -6.07 0.62
CA CYS A 42 12.87 -7.53 0.65
C CYS A 42 12.17 -8.08 -0.59
N ALA A 43 11.98 -7.23 -1.62
CA ALA A 43 11.36 -7.56 -2.92
C ALA A 43 9.91 -8.08 -2.88
N VAL A 44 9.24 -8.11 -1.71
CA VAL A 44 7.83 -8.47 -1.60
C VAL A 44 6.96 -7.43 -2.30
N ALA A 45 5.93 -7.90 -3.01
CA ALA A 45 4.92 -7.07 -3.63
C ALA A 45 3.52 -7.55 -3.25
N TRP A 46 2.58 -6.62 -3.11
CA TRP A 46 1.20 -6.88 -2.70
C TRP A 46 0.27 -5.85 -3.34
N TRP A 47 -0.99 -6.22 -3.60
CA TRP A 47 -1.92 -5.31 -4.27
C TRP A 47 -2.38 -4.19 -3.33
N VAL A 48 -2.61 -3.00 -3.87
CA VAL A 48 -2.98 -1.82 -3.06
C VAL A 48 -4.31 -2.05 -2.34
N ASP A 49 -5.25 -2.68 -3.03
CA ASP A 49 -6.61 -2.95 -2.57
C ASP A 49 -6.72 -4.21 -1.69
N GLU A 50 -5.68 -5.05 -1.62
CA GLU A 50 -5.61 -6.11 -0.60
C GLU A 50 -5.46 -5.55 0.83
N HIS A 51 -5.12 -4.26 0.98
CA HIS A 51 -4.91 -3.61 2.27
C HIS A 51 -6.08 -2.77 2.79
N GLU A 52 -7.23 -2.76 2.11
CA GLU A 52 -8.37 -1.92 2.53
C GLU A 52 -9.03 -2.37 3.85
N HIS A 53 -8.62 -3.49 4.45
CA HIS A 53 -9.16 -3.97 5.73
C HIS A 53 -8.51 -3.42 7.01
N TRP A 54 -7.49 -2.55 6.92
CA TRP A 54 -6.78 -2.05 8.13
C TRP A 54 -6.78 -0.54 8.33
N GLN A 55 -7.58 0.21 7.55
CA GLN A 55 -7.83 1.63 7.80
C GLN A 55 -9.34 1.93 7.76
N GLU A 56 -10.15 1.12 8.45
CA GLU A 56 -11.41 1.65 8.97
C GLU A 56 -11.06 2.80 9.92
N TYR A 57 -11.52 3.99 9.52
CA TYR A 57 -11.49 5.20 10.31
C TYR A 57 -12.07 4.93 11.71
N PRO A 58 -11.59 5.60 12.76
CA PRO A 58 -12.18 5.47 14.09
C PRO A 58 -13.67 5.82 14.01
N PRO A 59 -14.56 5.08 14.69
CA PRO A 59 -15.96 5.49 14.78
C PRO A 59 -16.01 6.82 15.51
N GLU A 60 -16.31 7.91 14.80
CA GLU A 60 -16.72 9.16 15.41
C GLU A 60 -17.95 8.86 16.29
N ARG A 61 -17.80 9.06 17.61
CA ARG A 61 -18.87 8.95 18.61
C ARG A 61 -19.24 10.33 19.09
#